data_AF-A0AAQ3KZK8-F1
#
_entry.id   AF-A0AAQ3KZK8-F1
#
_cell.length_a   1.000
_cell.length_b   1.000
_cell.length_c   1.000
_cell.angle_alpha   90.00
_cell.angle_beta   90.00
_cell.angle_gamma   90.00
#
_symmetry.space_group_name_H-M   'P 1'
#
loop_
_entity.id
_entity.type
_entity.pdbx_description
1 polymer ?
#
loop_
_entity_poly.entity_id
_entity_poly.type
_entity_poly.pdbx_seq_one_letter_code
_entity_poly.pdbx_strand_id
1 'polypeptide(L)'
;MATNAKEGQEAERDDLLSTLPLEQGLFSGDLRLYKGVWIRSTSRRASSATISVTLWHAPPTSSSRASPTAYSVDDSHPLHRLNPHECVPYLEWEEPHSPNQLGDGPRLYSTHLPFPMLPDSIKASGCRLVYVCRDPKDVVVSFWHFNEGIKKGPDRAMREAAAPFDRFFEKFCDGVCPYGPIWDHVLGYWNESLRAPEKVLVLKYEEMLEDPLGTLTRMAEFMDCAFTEEEEKAGVPAEIVKLCSFGNLRDVAVKQNRRLGPKEVVKTDSFFRKGVAGDWKNHLSPEMAEKLDRIIQEKLHGTGLAFGRRRSEITAGALDA
;
A
#
# COMPACT_ATOMS: atom_id res chain seq x y z
N MET A 1 24.58 16.19 23.01
CA MET A 1 24.72 14.72 23.05
C MET A 1 23.80 14.00 22.05
N ALA A 2 22.59 14.48 21.77
CA ALA A 2 21.70 13.87 20.76
C ALA A 2 22.16 14.07 19.29
N THR A 3 22.84 15.17 18.97
CA THR A 3 23.37 15.47 17.62
C THR A 3 24.48 14.52 17.18
N ASN A 4 25.45 14.23 18.05
CA ASN A 4 26.56 13.31 17.73
C ASN A 4 26.09 11.84 17.54
N ALA A 5 25.01 11.43 18.21
CA ALA A 5 24.43 10.10 18.04
C ALA A 5 23.70 9.97 16.68
N LYS A 6 23.05 11.05 16.23
CA LYS A 6 22.37 11.12 14.93
C LYS A 6 23.36 11.07 13.76
N GLU A 7 24.46 11.82 13.87
CA GLU A 7 25.55 11.79 12.86
C GLU A 7 26.23 10.42 12.80
N GLY A 8 26.43 9.75 13.94
CA GLY A 8 27.00 8.40 13.98
C GLY A 8 26.11 7.32 13.33
N GLN A 9 24.79 7.35 13.60
CA GLN A 9 23.83 6.41 12.98
C GLN A 9 23.61 6.67 11.49
N GLU A 10 23.64 7.93 11.06
CA GLU A 10 23.57 8.29 9.64
C GLU A 10 24.84 7.84 8.90
N ALA A 11 26.03 8.00 9.50
CA ALA A 11 27.29 7.54 8.91
C ALA A 11 27.36 6.01 8.80
N GLU A 12 26.94 5.26 9.82
CA GLU A 12 26.90 3.80 9.80
C GLU A 12 25.90 3.26 8.76
N ARG A 13 24.73 3.91 8.63
CA ARG A 13 23.76 3.61 7.58
C ARG A 13 24.35 3.88 6.20
N ASP A 14 24.98 5.04 6.02
CA ASP A 14 25.49 5.44 4.71
C ASP A 14 26.67 4.57 4.28
N ASP A 15 27.50 4.09 5.23
CA ASP A 15 28.52 3.07 5.01
C ASP A 15 27.89 1.73 4.57
N LEU A 16 26.90 1.23 5.32
CA LEU A 16 26.18 0.01 4.96
C LEU A 16 25.57 0.12 3.56
N LEU A 17 24.85 1.21 3.28
CA LEU A 17 24.24 1.44 1.98
C LEU A 17 25.29 1.45 0.88
N SER A 18 26.44 2.10 1.08
CA SER A 18 27.50 2.20 0.07
C SER A 18 27.97 0.85 -0.46
N THR A 19 27.96 -0.20 0.38
CA THR A 19 28.39 -1.57 0.04
C THR A 19 27.37 -2.40 -0.72
N LEU A 20 26.09 -1.98 -0.72
CA LEU A 20 25.01 -2.76 -1.34
C LEU A 20 25.03 -2.63 -2.87
N PRO A 21 24.63 -3.68 -3.61
CA PRO A 21 24.49 -3.63 -5.06
C PRO A 21 23.62 -2.45 -5.48
N LEU A 22 24.14 -1.65 -6.42
CA LEU A 22 23.52 -0.43 -6.92
C LEU A 22 22.91 -0.67 -8.29
N GLU A 23 21.69 -0.18 -8.49
CA GLU A 23 21.03 -0.17 -9.78
C GLU A 23 20.38 1.19 -10.03
N GLN A 24 20.38 1.65 -11.28
CA GLN A 24 19.76 2.92 -11.60
C GLN A 24 18.24 2.76 -11.55
N GLY A 25 17.58 3.40 -10.57
CA GLY A 25 16.14 3.50 -10.53
C GLY A 25 15.63 4.47 -11.58
N LEU A 26 14.48 4.19 -12.21
CA LEU A 26 13.98 5.01 -13.33
C LEU A 26 13.42 6.35 -12.92
N PHE A 27 12.91 6.45 -11.69
CA PHE A 27 12.24 7.66 -11.18
C PHE A 27 12.65 8.04 -9.76
N SER A 28 13.32 7.14 -9.05
CA SER A 28 13.46 7.22 -7.60
C SER A 28 14.84 7.66 -7.13
N GLY A 29 15.73 8.00 -8.07
CA GLY A 29 17.18 7.96 -7.86
C GLY A 29 17.67 6.51 -7.84
N ASP A 30 18.94 6.32 -7.50
CA ASP A 30 19.54 4.99 -7.44
C ASP A 30 18.85 4.10 -6.39
N LEU A 31 18.77 2.82 -6.70
CA LEU A 31 18.24 1.76 -5.84
C LEU A 31 19.38 0.88 -5.36
N ARG A 32 19.27 0.41 -4.12
CA ARG A 32 20.19 -0.52 -3.49
C ARG A 32 19.48 -1.79 -3.09
N LEU A 33 20.10 -2.94 -3.36
CA LEU A 33 19.53 -4.24 -3.01
C LEU A 33 19.90 -4.60 -1.57
N TYR A 34 18.94 -4.56 -0.65
CA TYR A 34 19.10 -4.95 0.74
C TYR A 34 18.20 -6.14 1.07
N LYS A 35 18.80 -7.26 1.50
CA LYS A 35 18.05 -8.49 1.87
C LYS A 35 17.05 -8.95 0.79
N GLY A 36 17.43 -8.84 -0.48
CA GLY A 36 16.57 -9.23 -1.62
C GLY A 36 15.52 -8.18 -2.02
N VAL A 37 15.53 -7.00 -1.41
CA VAL A 37 14.55 -5.92 -1.66
C VAL A 37 15.26 -4.67 -2.14
N TRP A 38 14.72 -4.02 -3.15
CA TRP A 38 15.25 -2.75 -3.65
C TRP A 38 14.77 -1.56 -2.81
N ILE A 39 15.70 -0.85 -2.18
CA ILE A 39 15.45 0.38 -1.39
C ILE A 39 16.11 1.60 -2.04
N ARG A 40 15.61 2.80 -1.76
CA ARG A 40 16.17 4.04 -2.34
C ARG A 40 17.47 4.46 -1.64
N SER A 41 18.47 4.92 -2.40
CA SER A 41 19.79 5.30 -1.88
C SER A 41 19.83 6.58 -1.04
N THR A 42 18.92 7.54 -1.24
CA THR A 42 19.09 8.92 -0.70
C THR A 42 18.10 9.34 0.39
N SER A 43 17.13 8.49 0.78
CA SER A 43 16.24 8.72 1.94
C SER A 43 15.09 7.71 1.96
N ARG A 44 14.57 7.47 3.17
CA ARG A 44 13.23 7.04 3.61
C ARG A 44 12.03 7.48 2.75
N ARG A 45 12.05 7.18 1.46
CA ARG A 45 11.05 7.64 0.49
C ARG A 45 10.14 6.48 0.11
N ALA A 46 8.86 6.63 0.41
CA ALA A 46 7.83 5.71 -0.06
C ALA A 46 7.78 5.66 -1.60
N SER A 47 7.45 4.49 -2.12
CA SER A 47 6.85 4.32 -3.43
C SER A 47 5.36 4.07 -3.25
N SER A 48 4.51 4.93 -3.80
CA SER A 48 3.13 4.51 -4.01
C SER A 48 3.06 3.73 -5.32
N ALA A 49 3.00 2.42 -5.17
CA ALA A 49 2.25 1.52 -6.02
C ALA A 49 1.33 0.75 -5.07
N THR A 50 0.16 0.31 -5.53
CA THR A 50 -1.04 -0.17 -4.78
C THR A 50 -0.83 -1.35 -3.79
N ILE A 51 0.17 -1.27 -2.93
CA ILE A 51 0.59 -2.25 -1.94
C ILE A 51 0.73 -1.47 -0.64
N SER A 52 -0.37 -1.35 0.10
CA SER A 52 -0.37 -0.74 1.43
C SER A 52 -0.67 -1.83 2.45
N VAL A 53 0.17 -1.91 3.46
CA VAL A 53 -0.10 -2.70 4.66
C VAL A 53 -0.61 -1.73 5.71
N THR A 54 -1.81 -1.97 6.22
CA THR A 54 -2.34 -1.24 7.38
C THR A 54 -2.08 -2.07 8.63
N LEU A 55 -1.45 -1.45 9.61
CA LEU A 55 -1.12 -2.03 10.91
C LEU A 55 -2.15 -1.55 11.94
N TRP A 56 -2.73 -2.49 12.69
CA TRP A 56 -3.68 -2.21 13.76
C TRP A 56 -3.20 -2.80 15.07
N HIS A 57 -3.17 -2.02 16.14
CA HIS A 57 -2.85 -2.52 17.48
C HIS A 57 -4.02 -2.25 18.46
N ALA A 58 -4.61 -3.33 18.99
CA ALA A 58 -5.58 -3.25 20.07
C ALA A 58 -4.86 -3.28 21.43
N PRO A 59 -5.26 -2.45 22.42
CA PRO A 59 -4.61 -2.40 23.72
C PRO A 59 -4.88 -3.69 24.55
N PRO A 60 -3.94 -4.09 25.42
CA PRO A 60 -4.00 -5.37 26.16
C PRO A 60 -5.14 -5.50 27.19
N THR A 61 -5.99 -4.47 27.37
CA THR A 61 -7.11 -4.47 28.33
C THR A 61 -8.50 -4.36 27.70
N SER A 62 -8.65 -4.36 26.37
CA SER A 62 -9.96 -4.19 25.73
C SER A 62 -10.74 -5.50 25.63
N SER A 63 -11.33 -5.94 26.75
CA SER A 63 -12.60 -6.66 26.74
C SER A 63 -13.80 -5.73 26.45
N SER A 64 -13.54 -4.45 26.16
CA SER A 64 -14.54 -3.52 25.63
C SER A 64 -14.53 -3.60 24.10
N ARG A 65 -15.66 -4.02 23.51
CA ARG A 65 -16.06 -3.65 22.13
C ARG A 65 -15.59 -2.21 21.87
N ALA A 66 -15.04 -1.95 20.68
CA ALA A 66 -14.80 -0.58 20.24
C ALA A 66 -16.02 0.28 20.63
N SER A 67 -15.79 1.41 21.30
CA SER A 67 -16.84 2.31 21.79
C SER A 67 -17.90 2.53 20.70
N PRO A 68 -19.20 2.72 21.01
CA PRO A 68 -20.26 3.03 20.03
C PRO A 68 -19.97 4.22 19.09
N THR A 69 -18.87 4.94 19.33
CA THR A 69 -18.35 6.05 18.54
C THR A 69 -17.23 5.66 17.57
N ALA A 70 -16.83 4.38 17.49
CA ALA A 70 -15.72 3.91 16.66
C ALA A 70 -15.95 4.14 15.15
N TYR A 71 -17.21 4.29 14.76
CA TYR A 71 -17.67 4.40 13.37
C TYR A 71 -18.41 5.70 13.07
N SER A 72 -18.17 6.78 13.83
CA SER A 72 -18.82 8.06 13.47
C SER A 72 -18.42 8.49 12.06
N VAL A 73 -19.42 8.77 11.23
CA VAL A 73 -19.29 9.28 9.86
C VAL A 73 -19.92 10.68 9.72
N ASP A 74 -20.07 11.38 10.84
CA ASP A 74 -20.63 12.74 10.87
C ASP A 74 -19.68 13.78 10.22
N ASP A 75 -20.17 15.02 10.07
CA ASP A 75 -19.43 16.11 9.44
C ASP A 75 -18.09 16.46 10.14
N SER A 76 -17.89 16.02 11.38
CA SER A 76 -16.62 16.19 12.10
C SER A 76 -15.56 15.14 11.71
N HIS A 77 -15.95 14.11 10.96
CA HIS A 77 -15.06 13.02 10.58
C HIS A 77 -13.84 13.56 9.79
N PRO A 78 -12.60 13.15 10.14
CA PRO A 78 -11.39 13.69 9.53
C PRO A 78 -11.36 13.60 8.00
N LEU A 79 -11.91 12.54 7.40
CA LEU A 79 -11.91 12.36 5.94
C LEU A 79 -12.76 13.37 5.16
N HIS A 80 -13.57 14.21 5.82
CA HIS A 80 -14.21 15.35 5.14
C HIS A 80 -13.24 16.49 4.85
N ARG A 81 -12.10 16.56 5.56
CA ARG A 81 -11.15 17.68 5.49
C ARG A 81 -9.68 17.28 5.33
N LEU A 82 -9.30 16.07 5.71
CA LEU A 82 -7.95 15.50 5.66
C LEU A 82 -7.85 14.45 4.56
N ASN A 83 -6.66 14.32 3.98
CA ASN A 83 -6.34 13.22 3.08
C ASN A 83 -6.20 11.93 3.91
N PRO A 84 -6.62 10.75 3.40
CA PRO A 84 -6.40 9.49 4.11
C PRO A 84 -4.94 9.27 4.56
N HIS A 85 -3.96 9.74 3.79
CA HIS A 85 -2.54 9.64 4.12
C HIS A 85 -2.08 10.58 5.26
N GLU A 86 -2.91 11.55 5.67
CA GLU A 86 -2.70 12.36 6.87
C GLU A 86 -3.34 11.71 8.10
N CYS A 87 -4.37 10.88 7.91
CA CYS A 87 -5.08 10.18 8.99
C CYS A 87 -4.33 8.92 9.47
N VAL A 88 -3.56 8.29 8.58
CA VAL A 88 -2.81 7.06 8.87
C VAL A 88 -1.34 7.27 8.50
N PRO A 89 -0.45 7.54 9.47
CA PRO A 89 0.96 7.83 9.20
C PRO A 89 1.69 6.62 8.62
N TYR A 90 2.73 6.90 7.82
CA TYR A 90 3.62 5.88 7.26
C TYR A 90 4.78 5.59 8.20
N LEU A 91 5.05 4.32 8.49
CA LEU A 91 6.21 3.92 9.30
C LEU A 91 7.54 4.41 8.72
N GLU A 92 7.66 4.49 7.40
CA GLU A 92 8.88 4.93 6.75
C GLU A 92 9.07 6.44 6.80
N TRP A 93 8.00 7.21 7.05
CA TRP A 93 8.06 8.67 7.07
C TRP A 93 8.33 9.23 8.47
N GLU A 94 8.11 8.45 9.53
CA GLU A 94 8.39 8.90 10.89
C GLU A 94 9.90 8.98 11.17
N GLU A 95 10.30 10.00 11.94
CA GLU A 95 11.67 10.08 12.45
C GLU A 95 11.87 9.06 13.60
N PRO A 96 13.03 8.39 13.69
CA PRO A 96 13.33 7.32 14.65
C PRO A 96 13.42 7.79 16.12
N HIS A 97 12.87 8.95 16.45
CA HIS A 97 12.96 9.57 17.78
C HIS A 97 11.60 9.78 18.46
N SER A 98 10.59 9.00 18.09
CA SER A 98 9.53 8.65 19.05
C SER A 98 9.60 7.17 19.42
N PRO A 99 10.65 6.71 20.14
CA PRO A 99 10.78 5.32 20.58
C PRO A 99 9.76 4.94 21.68
N ASN A 100 8.71 5.73 21.92
CA ASN A 100 7.80 5.54 23.05
C ASN A 100 6.37 6.11 22.89
N GLN A 101 5.82 6.24 21.68
CA GLN A 101 4.40 6.60 21.50
C GLN A 101 3.51 5.52 20.86
N LEU A 102 3.79 4.25 21.13
CA LEU A 102 2.71 3.27 21.32
C LEU A 102 2.09 3.42 22.73
N GLY A 103 1.93 4.67 23.19
CA GLY A 103 1.06 5.01 24.33
C GLY A 103 -0.39 5.15 23.84
N ASP A 104 -1.15 6.12 24.34
CA ASP A 104 -2.47 6.52 23.82
C ASP A 104 -2.44 7.10 22.37
N GLY A 105 -1.40 6.79 21.58
CA GLY A 105 -1.13 7.29 20.22
C GLY A 105 -1.94 6.59 19.11
N PRO A 106 -1.66 6.92 17.82
CA PRO A 106 -2.40 6.38 16.68
C PRO A 106 -2.41 4.85 16.68
N ARG A 107 -3.59 4.24 16.63
CA ARG A 107 -3.75 2.78 16.60
C ARG A 107 -3.59 2.19 15.20
N LEU A 108 -3.47 3.05 14.19
CA LEU A 108 -3.35 2.72 12.78
C LEU A 108 -2.07 3.31 12.21
N TYR A 109 -1.27 2.46 11.58
CA TYR A 109 -0.12 2.86 10.78
C TYR A 109 -0.23 2.24 9.39
N SER A 110 0.47 2.82 8.43
CA SER A 110 0.62 2.25 7.09
C SER A 110 2.10 2.01 6.76
N THR A 111 2.38 1.03 5.92
CA THR A 111 3.73 0.74 5.46
C THR A 111 3.71 0.08 4.09
N HIS A 112 4.78 0.29 3.33
CA HIS A 112 5.11 -0.39 2.08
C HIS A 112 6.31 -1.33 2.23
N LEU A 113 6.77 -1.57 3.47
CA LEU A 113 7.83 -2.54 3.73
C LEU A 113 7.33 -3.94 3.39
N PRO A 114 8.14 -4.80 2.75
CA PRO A 114 7.82 -6.21 2.62
C PRO A 114 7.88 -6.89 3.99
N PHE A 115 7.11 -7.97 4.16
CA PHE A 115 6.96 -8.65 5.45
C PHE A 115 8.29 -8.97 6.16
N PRO A 116 9.34 -9.50 5.48
CA PRO A 116 10.62 -9.79 6.13
C PRO A 116 11.34 -8.54 6.69
N MET A 117 11.05 -7.36 6.13
CA MET A 117 11.63 -6.08 6.55
C MET A 117 10.83 -5.37 7.64
N LEU A 118 9.65 -5.88 8.03
CA LEU A 118 8.94 -5.35 9.18
C LEU A 118 9.80 -5.49 10.45
N PRO A 119 9.79 -4.47 11.34
CA PRO A 119 10.43 -4.56 12.65
C PRO A 119 10.00 -5.81 13.43
N ASP A 120 10.95 -6.43 14.12
CA ASP A 120 10.67 -7.62 14.94
C ASP A 120 9.65 -7.34 16.04
N SER A 121 9.58 -6.10 16.55
CA SER A 121 8.55 -5.67 17.49
C SER A 121 7.14 -5.83 16.93
N ILE A 122 6.91 -5.49 15.65
CA ILE A 122 5.61 -5.64 14.99
C ILE A 122 5.32 -7.13 14.75
N LYS A 123 6.31 -7.88 14.24
CA LYS A 123 6.17 -9.31 13.99
C LYS A 123 5.95 -10.14 15.26
N ALA A 124 6.47 -9.72 16.41
CA ALA A 124 6.27 -10.37 17.70
C ALA A 124 5.03 -9.86 18.47
N SER A 125 4.55 -8.65 18.17
CA SER A 125 3.37 -8.08 18.85
C SER A 125 2.05 -8.74 18.44
N GLY A 126 0.99 -8.46 19.20
CA GLY A 126 -0.40 -8.74 18.82
C GLY A 126 -0.98 -7.78 17.77
N CYS A 127 -0.14 -7.01 17.07
CA CYS A 127 -0.58 -6.15 15.96
C CYS A 127 -1.13 -7.00 14.81
N ARG A 128 -2.29 -6.61 14.30
CA ARG A 128 -2.94 -7.18 13.11
C ARG A 128 -2.52 -6.42 11.86
N LEU A 129 -2.34 -7.16 10.77
CA LEU A 129 -1.88 -6.66 9.48
C LEU A 129 -2.99 -6.85 8.45
N VAL A 130 -3.45 -5.77 7.81
CA VAL A 130 -4.31 -5.84 6.63
C VAL A 130 -3.47 -5.53 5.41
N TYR A 131 -3.30 -6.50 4.53
CA TYR A 131 -2.52 -6.41 3.30
C TYR A 131 -3.44 -6.36 2.08
N VAL A 132 -3.30 -5.33 1.26
CA VAL A 132 -4.02 -5.24 -0.02
C VAL A 132 -3.07 -5.59 -1.16
N CYS A 133 -3.42 -6.61 -1.94
CA CYS A 133 -2.77 -6.94 -3.20
C CYS A 133 -3.66 -6.57 -4.38
N ARG A 134 -3.05 -6.44 -5.56
CA ARG A 134 -3.72 -6.01 -6.80
C ARG A 134 -3.04 -6.69 -7.98
N ASP A 135 -3.76 -6.87 -9.09
CA ASP A 135 -3.18 -7.38 -10.34
C ASP A 135 -1.89 -6.60 -10.68
N PRO A 136 -0.73 -7.29 -10.76
CA PRO A 136 0.55 -6.66 -11.07
C PRO A 136 0.56 -5.80 -12.34
N LYS A 137 -0.29 -6.11 -13.33
CA LYS A 137 -0.45 -5.31 -14.56
C LYS A 137 -1.06 -3.94 -14.26
N ASP A 138 -2.05 -3.86 -13.38
CA ASP A 138 -2.59 -2.57 -12.93
C ASP A 138 -1.63 -1.85 -11.98
N VAL A 139 -0.84 -2.60 -11.19
CA VAL A 139 0.15 -2.02 -10.29
C VAL A 139 1.24 -1.28 -11.07
N VAL A 140 1.81 -1.87 -12.13
CA VAL A 140 2.86 -1.21 -12.94
C VAL A 140 2.34 0.08 -13.58
N VAL A 141 1.12 0.08 -14.12
CA VAL A 141 0.48 1.27 -14.72
C VAL A 141 0.21 2.34 -13.67
N SER A 142 -0.33 1.95 -12.51
CA SER A 142 -0.54 2.87 -11.40
C SER A 142 0.78 3.48 -10.92
N PHE A 143 1.82 2.66 -10.81
CA PHE A 143 3.13 3.07 -10.32
C PHE A 143 3.79 4.06 -11.28
N TRP A 144 3.72 3.79 -12.57
CA TRP A 144 4.20 4.71 -13.61
C TRP A 144 3.55 6.09 -13.47
N HIS A 145 2.22 6.16 -13.45
CA HIS A 145 1.51 7.42 -13.37
C HIS A 145 1.73 8.17 -12.06
N PHE A 146 1.88 7.46 -10.95
CA PHE A 146 2.20 8.07 -9.67
C PHE A 146 3.56 8.77 -9.71
N ASN A 147 4.58 8.11 -10.28
CA ASN A 147 5.90 8.73 -10.45
C ASN A 147 5.85 9.93 -11.40
N GLU A 148 5.11 9.85 -12.51
CA GLU A 148 4.88 11.00 -13.40
C GLU A 148 4.21 12.18 -12.67
N GLY A 149 3.29 11.90 -11.74
CA GLY A 149 2.70 12.92 -10.86
C GLY A 149 3.73 13.60 -9.96
N ILE A 150 4.64 12.82 -9.35
CA ILE A 150 5.74 13.34 -8.52
C ILE A 150 6.66 14.25 -9.32
N LYS A 151 6.95 13.93 -10.59
CA LYS A 151 7.78 14.78 -11.45
C LYS A 151 7.21 16.16 -11.65
N LYS A 152 5.89 16.32 -11.65
CA LYS A 152 5.26 17.66 -11.71
C LYS A 152 5.45 18.45 -10.39
N GLY A 153 6.23 17.92 -9.45
CA GLY A 153 6.69 18.58 -8.24
C GLY A 153 7.80 19.61 -8.44
N PRO A 154 8.18 20.29 -7.34
CA PRO A 154 9.18 21.36 -7.36
C PRO A 154 10.61 20.84 -7.57
N ASP A 155 10.86 19.55 -7.39
CA ASP A 155 12.18 18.95 -7.54
C ASP A 155 12.57 18.81 -9.02
N ARG A 156 13.52 19.64 -9.45
CA ARG A 156 14.04 19.69 -10.82
C ARG A 156 14.73 18.39 -11.24
N ALA A 157 15.44 17.71 -10.34
CA ALA A 157 16.15 16.47 -10.67
C ALA A 157 15.17 15.35 -11.04
N MET A 158 13.98 15.33 -10.41
CA MET A 158 12.93 14.37 -10.73
C MET A 158 12.26 14.67 -12.08
N ARG A 159 12.13 15.94 -12.47
CA ARG A 159 11.54 16.36 -13.76
C ARG A 159 12.35 15.87 -14.96
N GLU A 160 13.67 15.84 -14.83
CA GLU A 160 14.59 15.51 -15.92
C GLU A 160 14.75 13.97 -16.08
N ALA A 161 14.30 13.15 -15.11
CA ALA A 161 14.39 11.69 -15.11
C ALA A 161 13.25 10.98 -15.90
N ALA A 162 12.80 11.54 -17.03
CA ALA A 162 11.77 10.91 -17.86
C ALA A 162 12.32 9.72 -18.67
N ALA A 163 12.22 8.51 -18.10
CA ALA A 163 12.34 7.27 -18.86
C ALA A 163 11.08 7.03 -19.71
N PRO A 164 11.14 6.35 -20.87
CA PRO A 164 9.98 5.82 -21.58
C PRO A 164 9.26 4.70 -20.81
N PHE A 165 7.97 4.49 -21.07
CA PHE A 165 7.15 3.49 -20.38
C PHE A 165 7.74 2.08 -20.51
N ASP A 166 8.20 1.72 -21.70
CA ASP A 166 8.78 0.41 -21.99
C ASP A 166 9.97 0.10 -21.08
N ARG A 167 10.88 1.06 -20.88
CA ARG A 167 12.04 0.86 -19.98
C ARG A 167 11.59 0.65 -18.53
N PHE A 168 10.51 1.31 -18.10
CA PHE A 168 9.93 1.12 -16.78
C PHE A 168 9.23 -0.20 -16.60
N PHE A 169 8.47 -0.61 -17.60
CA PHE A 169 7.86 -1.92 -17.64
C PHE A 169 8.92 -3.03 -17.54
N GLU A 170 10.02 -2.91 -18.29
CA GLU A 170 11.13 -3.88 -18.25
C GLU A 170 11.76 -3.97 -16.87
N LYS A 171 12.13 -2.84 -16.24
CA LYS A 171 12.67 -2.87 -14.87
C LYS A 171 11.68 -3.42 -13.85
N PHE A 172 10.40 -3.15 -14.01
CA PHE A 172 9.37 -3.74 -13.15
C PHE A 172 9.32 -5.26 -13.32
N CYS A 173 9.44 -5.78 -14.55
CA CYS A 173 9.54 -7.22 -14.84
C CYS A 173 10.82 -7.85 -14.26
N ASP A 174 11.92 -7.11 -14.19
CA ASP A 174 13.17 -7.54 -13.55
C ASP A 174 13.09 -7.46 -12.01
N GLY A 175 11.98 -6.96 -11.46
CA GLY A 175 11.80 -6.76 -10.02
C GLY A 175 12.50 -5.51 -9.47
N VAL A 176 13.12 -4.71 -10.33
CA VAL A 176 13.88 -3.49 -9.99
C VAL A 176 12.92 -2.31 -9.82
N CYS A 177 12.21 -2.30 -8.71
CA CYS A 177 11.36 -1.21 -8.27
C CYS A 177 11.48 -1.04 -6.76
N PRO A 178 11.25 0.16 -6.18
CA PRO A 178 11.27 0.32 -4.73
C PRO A 178 10.31 -0.66 -4.04
N TYR A 179 10.80 -1.32 -2.99
CA TYR A 179 10.17 -2.44 -2.27
C TYR A 179 9.86 -3.68 -3.12
N GLY A 180 10.34 -3.72 -4.36
CA GLY A 180 10.28 -4.88 -5.22
C GLY A 180 11.34 -5.94 -4.88
N PRO A 181 11.18 -7.16 -5.42
CA PRO A 181 10.19 -7.51 -6.44
C PRO A 181 8.75 -7.69 -5.92
N ILE A 182 7.75 -7.40 -6.76
CA ILE A 182 6.33 -7.42 -6.36
C ILE A 182 5.83 -8.81 -5.95
N TRP A 183 6.28 -9.87 -6.63
CA TRP A 183 5.88 -11.23 -6.31
C TRP A 183 6.39 -11.66 -4.93
N ASP A 184 7.64 -11.34 -4.59
CA ASP A 184 8.20 -11.64 -3.27
C ASP A 184 7.51 -10.81 -2.17
N HIS A 185 7.19 -9.55 -2.47
CA HIS A 185 6.44 -8.69 -1.56
C HIS A 185 5.08 -9.29 -1.22
N VAL A 186 4.31 -9.70 -2.23
CA VAL A 186 2.98 -10.29 -2.02
C VAL A 186 3.08 -11.66 -1.36
N LEU A 187 4.03 -12.51 -1.77
CA LEU A 187 4.22 -13.84 -1.19
C LEU A 187 4.57 -13.79 0.29
N GLY A 188 5.35 -12.79 0.73
CA GLY A 188 5.68 -12.62 2.14
C GLY A 188 4.42 -12.51 3.03
N TYR A 189 3.48 -11.64 2.63
CA TYR A 189 2.21 -11.48 3.35
C TYR A 189 1.24 -12.63 3.13
N TRP A 190 1.19 -13.21 1.92
CA TRP A 190 0.35 -14.35 1.62
C TRP A 190 0.72 -15.57 2.47
N ASN A 191 1.99 -15.95 2.51
CA ASN A 191 2.47 -17.08 3.30
C ASN A 191 2.22 -16.86 4.80
N GLU A 192 2.40 -15.63 5.27
CA GLU A 192 2.09 -15.30 6.66
C GLU A 192 0.60 -15.40 6.96
N SER A 193 -0.28 -14.99 6.04
CA SER A 193 -1.73 -15.13 6.22
C SER A 193 -2.20 -16.58 6.30
N LEU A 194 -1.49 -17.50 5.64
CA LEU A 194 -1.76 -18.94 5.77
C LEU A 194 -1.24 -19.50 7.11
N ARG A 195 -0.15 -18.94 7.62
CA ARG A 195 0.50 -19.38 8.87
C ARG A 195 -0.17 -18.84 10.13
N ALA A 196 -0.63 -17.60 10.09
CA ALA A 196 -1.21 -16.84 11.19
C ALA A 196 -2.41 -15.99 10.69
N PRO A 197 -3.53 -16.65 10.29
CA PRO A 197 -4.70 -15.97 9.72
C PRO A 197 -5.36 -14.97 10.67
N GLU A 198 -5.18 -15.12 11.98
CA GLU A 198 -5.62 -14.17 13.01
C GLU A 198 -4.78 -12.89 13.06
N LYS A 199 -3.59 -12.93 12.46
CA LYS A 199 -2.62 -11.83 12.45
C LYS A 199 -2.56 -11.12 11.10
N VAL A 200 -2.76 -11.82 9.98
CA VAL A 200 -2.65 -11.23 8.64
C VAL A 200 -3.88 -11.52 7.79
N LEU A 201 -4.59 -10.46 7.43
CA LEU A 201 -5.68 -10.47 6.48
C LEU A 201 -5.18 -10.01 5.11
N VAL A 202 -5.25 -10.88 4.10
CA VAL A 202 -4.99 -10.51 2.70
C VAL A 202 -6.30 -10.22 1.98
N LEU A 203 -6.37 -9.05 1.36
CA LEU A 203 -7.47 -8.59 0.52
C LEU A 203 -6.96 -8.38 -0.91
N LYS A 204 -7.84 -8.60 -1.91
CA LYS A 204 -7.56 -8.24 -3.30
C LYS A 204 -8.32 -6.99 -3.67
N TYR A 205 -7.64 -6.03 -4.26
CA TYR A 205 -8.22 -4.76 -4.68
C TYR A 205 -9.42 -4.94 -5.62
N GLU A 206 -9.36 -5.93 -6.52
CA GLU A 206 -10.43 -6.24 -7.45
C GLU A 206 -11.70 -6.72 -6.73
N GLU A 207 -11.54 -7.56 -5.70
CA GLU A 207 -12.64 -8.06 -4.86
C GLU A 207 -13.22 -6.92 -4.00
N MET A 208 -12.38 -6.01 -3.51
CA MET A 208 -12.82 -4.81 -2.79
C MET A 208 -13.68 -3.88 -3.63
N LEU A 209 -13.43 -3.80 -4.94
CA LEU A 209 -14.25 -3.01 -5.86
C LEU A 209 -15.58 -3.70 -6.19
N GLU A 210 -15.59 -5.03 -6.23
CA GLU A 210 -16.77 -5.84 -6.54
C GLU A 210 -17.75 -5.91 -5.37
N ASP A 211 -17.24 -6.11 -4.15
CA ASP A 211 -18.04 -6.11 -2.92
C ASP A 211 -17.37 -5.27 -1.82
N PRO A 212 -17.51 -3.93 -1.87
CA PRO A 212 -16.96 -3.03 -0.86
C PRO A 212 -17.55 -3.28 0.54
N LEU A 213 -18.84 -3.65 0.62
CA LEU A 213 -19.55 -3.82 1.88
C LEU A 213 -19.09 -5.10 2.58
N GLY A 214 -19.10 -6.25 1.89
CA GLY A 214 -18.62 -7.50 2.45
C GLY A 214 -17.14 -7.45 2.80
N THR A 215 -16.33 -6.73 2.02
CA THR A 215 -14.92 -6.50 2.37
C THR A 215 -14.78 -5.67 3.65
N LEU A 216 -15.57 -4.59 3.80
CA LEU A 216 -15.57 -3.77 5.01
C LEU A 216 -15.96 -4.60 6.24
N THR A 217 -17.04 -5.39 6.14
CA THR A 217 -17.50 -6.27 7.24
C THR A 217 -16.42 -7.26 7.65
N ARG A 218 -15.82 -7.96 6.68
CA ARG A 218 -14.71 -8.91 6.94
C ARG A 218 -13.51 -8.22 7.60
N MET A 219 -13.17 -7.00 7.18
CA MET A 219 -12.08 -6.23 7.79
C MET A 219 -12.43 -5.80 9.22
N ALA A 220 -13.67 -5.37 9.47
CA ALA A 220 -14.15 -4.99 10.80
C ALA A 220 -14.11 -6.17 11.77
N GLU A 221 -14.58 -7.35 11.35
CA GLU A 221 -14.48 -8.60 12.12
C GLU A 221 -13.04 -8.95 12.45
N PHE A 222 -12.14 -8.92 11.46
CA PHE A 222 -10.73 -9.19 11.66
C PHE A 222 -10.08 -8.22 12.67
N MET A 223 -10.53 -6.97 12.71
CA MET A 223 -10.00 -5.95 13.63
C MET A 223 -10.60 -6.00 15.04
N ASP A 224 -11.47 -6.97 15.36
CA ASP A 224 -12.33 -7.02 16.55
C ASP A 224 -13.26 -5.81 16.72
N CYS A 225 -13.68 -5.26 15.58
CA CYS A 225 -14.60 -4.14 15.52
C CYS A 225 -15.88 -4.52 14.74
N ALA A 226 -16.30 -5.79 14.77
CA ALA A 226 -17.50 -6.24 14.07
C ALA A 226 -18.72 -5.36 14.40
N PHE A 227 -19.49 -5.02 13.37
CA PHE A 227 -20.69 -4.20 13.50
C PHE A 227 -21.74 -4.88 14.36
N THR A 228 -22.48 -4.11 15.16
CA THR A 228 -23.65 -4.63 15.88
C THR A 228 -24.86 -4.72 14.95
N GLU A 229 -25.86 -5.55 15.30
CA GLU A 229 -27.11 -5.60 14.53
C GLU A 229 -27.78 -4.23 14.40
N GLU A 230 -27.67 -3.39 15.43
CA GLU A 230 -28.21 -2.02 15.40
C GLU A 230 -27.45 -1.13 14.41
N GLU A 231 -26.12 -1.23 14.35
CA GLU A 231 -25.29 -0.48 13.39
C GLU A 231 -25.56 -0.93 11.95
N GLU A 232 -25.72 -2.24 11.73
CA GLU A 232 -26.10 -2.79 10.43
C GLU A 232 -27.50 -2.32 10.01
N LYS A 233 -28.49 -2.40 10.89
CA LYS A 233 -29.86 -1.91 10.64
C LYS A 233 -29.90 -0.40 10.41
N ALA A 234 -29.03 0.36 11.07
CA ALA A 234 -28.88 1.80 10.88
C ALA A 234 -28.11 2.18 9.60
N GLY A 235 -27.56 1.21 8.86
CA GLY A 235 -26.85 1.46 7.60
C GLY A 235 -25.44 2.04 7.79
N VAL A 236 -24.85 1.93 8.98
CA VAL A 236 -23.51 2.45 9.29
C VAL A 236 -22.44 1.92 8.32
N PRO A 237 -22.39 0.61 7.99
CA PRO A 237 -21.41 0.09 7.04
C PRO A 237 -21.53 0.73 5.64
N ALA A 238 -22.74 1.00 5.18
CA ALA A 238 -22.99 1.62 3.88
C ALA A 238 -22.53 3.09 3.84
N GLU A 239 -22.74 3.84 4.92
CA GLU A 239 -22.24 5.22 5.00
C GLU A 239 -20.71 5.28 5.09
N ILE A 240 -20.06 4.32 5.76
CA ILE A 240 -18.58 4.20 5.74
C ILE A 240 -18.08 3.92 4.31
N VAL A 241 -18.69 2.98 3.59
CA VAL A 241 -18.33 2.68 2.19
C VAL A 241 -18.46 3.92 1.31
N LYS A 242 -19.54 4.68 1.48
CA LYS A 242 -19.78 5.92 0.75
C LYS A 242 -18.77 7.02 1.09
N LEU A 243 -18.47 7.21 2.36
CA LEU A 243 -17.45 8.16 2.84
C LEU A 243 -16.06 7.83 2.29
N CYS A 244 -15.71 6.54 2.27
CA CYS A 244 -14.43 6.03 1.77
C CYS A 244 -14.42 5.79 0.24
N SER A 245 -15.50 6.13 -0.47
CA SER A 245 -15.59 5.91 -1.92
C SER A 245 -14.55 6.72 -2.67
N PHE A 246 -14.06 6.18 -3.79
CA PHE A 246 -13.04 6.82 -4.60
C PHE A 246 -13.40 8.24 -5.01
N GLY A 247 -14.66 8.47 -5.42
CA GLY A 247 -15.15 9.79 -5.80
C GLY A 247 -15.06 10.80 -4.66
N ASN A 248 -15.56 10.43 -3.48
CA ASN A 248 -15.55 11.31 -2.32
C ASN A 248 -14.12 11.66 -1.87
N LEU A 249 -13.25 10.65 -1.73
CA LEU A 249 -11.87 10.87 -1.31
C LEU A 249 -11.05 11.68 -2.33
N ARG A 250 -11.30 11.46 -3.63
CA ARG A 250 -10.70 12.26 -4.70
C ARG A 250 -11.14 13.72 -4.61
N ASP A 251 -12.42 13.98 -4.40
CA ASP A 251 -12.94 15.35 -4.32
C ASP A 251 -12.34 16.10 -3.12
N VAL A 252 -12.21 15.44 -1.97
CA VAL A 252 -11.51 15.99 -0.80
C VAL A 252 -10.05 16.33 -1.15
N ALA A 253 -9.32 15.38 -1.75
CA ALA A 253 -7.92 15.58 -2.13
C ALA A 253 -7.72 16.72 -3.13
N VAL A 254 -8.63 16.87 -4.10
CA VAL A 254 -8.62 17.97 -5.07
C VAL A 254 -8.92 19.31 -4.39
N LYS A 255 -9.91 19.38 -3.50
CA LYS A 255 -10.25 20.59 -2.75
C LYS A 255 -9.12 21.09 -1.86
N GLN A 256 -8.41 20.16 -1.20
CA GLN A 256 -7.25 20.50 -0.38
C GLN A 256 -6.12 21.14 -1.21
N ASN A 257 -5.83 20.58 -2.39
CA ASN A 257 -4.77 21.02 -3.29
C ASN A 257 -3.40 21.21 -2.60
N ARG A 258 -3.05 20.28 -1.70
CA ARG A 258 -1.80 20.30 -0.93
C ARG A 258 -0.77 19.33 -1.49
N ARG A 259 0.42 19.32 -0.90
CA ARG A 259 1.44 18.30 -1.14
C ARG A 259 1.76 17.55 0.15
N LEU A 260 1.94 16.24 0.03
CA LEU A 260 2.19 15.29 1.12
C LEU A 260 3.52 14.55 0.90
N GLY A 261 3.93 13.83 1.95
CA GLY A 261 5.15 13.02 1.97
C GLY A 261 6.41 13.83 2.35
N PRO A 262 7.57 13.15 2.51
CA PRO A 262 8.80 13.81 2.88
C PRO A 262 9.16 14.92 1.89
N LYS A 263 9.44 16.13 2.40
CA LYS A 263 9.70 17.35 1.62
C LYS A 263 8.52 17.81 0.73
N GLU A 264 7.31 17.37 1.03
CA GLU A 264 6.07 17.83 0.36
C GLU A 264 6.13 17.69 -1.17
N VAL A 265 6.62 16.57 -1.67
CA VAL A 265 6.85 16.37 -3.11
C VAL A 265 5.63 15.85 -3.86
N VAL A 266 4.70 15.15 -3.18
CA VAL A 266 3.57 14.47 -3.82
C VAL A 266 2.31 15.30 -3.72
N LYS A 267 1.70 15.70 -4.84
CA LYS A 267 0.42 16.43 -4.81
C LYS A 267 -0.72 15.50 -4.39
N THR A 268 -1.66 15.98 -3.59
CA THR A 268 -2.77 15.17 -3.02
C THR A 268 -3.62 14.47 -4.09
N ASP A 269 -3.84 15.11 -5.23
CA ASP A 269 -4.59 14.53 -6.37
C ASP A 269 -3.81 13.40 -7.09
N SER A 270 -2.48 13.34 -6.94
CA SER A 270 -1.65 12.31 -7.57
C SER A 270 -1.89 10.92 -6.98
N PHE A 271 -2.46 10.84 -5.77
CA PHE A 271 -2.91 9.59 -5.16
C PHE A 271 -4.21 9.05 -5.78
N PHE A 272 -5.00 9.89 -6.45
CA PHE A 272 -6.33 9.54 -6.96
C PHE A 272 -6.40 9.68 -8.48
N ARG A 273 -6.12 8.58 -9.20
CA ARG A 273 -6.08 8.58 -10.67
C ARG A 273 -7.39 8.15 -11.34
N LYS A 274 -7.73 6.85 -11.27
CA LYS A 274 -8.95 6.29 -11.88
C LYS A 274 -9.79 5.45 -10.92
N GLY A 275 -9.17 4.74 -9.97
CA GLY A 275 -9.89 3.92 -8.99
C GLY A 275 -10.61 2.71 -9.59
N VAL A 276 -10.07 2.11 -10.66
CA VAL A 276 -10.69 0.98 -11.38
C VAL A 276 -9.70 -0.18 -11.53
N ALA A 277 -10.23 -1.39 -11.70
CA ALA A 277 -9.48 -2.57 -12.13
C ALA A 277 -9.51 -2.74 -13.65
N GLY A 278 -8.45 -3.31 -14.22
CA GLY A 278 -8.32 -3.62 -15.65
C GLY A 278 -7.87 -2.46 -16.52
N ASP A 279 -7.43 -1.34 -15.94
CA ASP A 279 -6.98 -0.17 -16.71
C ASP A 279 -5.69 -0.47 -17.47
N TRP A 280 -4.93 -1.47 -17.06
CA TRP A 280 -3.75 -1.96 -17.77
C TRP A 280 -3.99 -2.24 -19.26
N LYS A 281 -5.21 -2.62 -19.66
CA LYS A 281 -5.59 -2.86 -21.06
C LYS A 281 -5.46 -1.61 -21.95
N ASN A 282 -5.50 -0.42 -21.35
CA ASN A 282 -5.35 0.85 -22.06
C ASN A 282 -3.88 1.30 -22.18
N HIS A 283 -2.95 0.58 -21.57
CA HIS A 283 -1.57 1.03 -21.40
C HIS A 283 -0.53 -0.03 -21.79
N LEU A 284 -0.81 -1.31 -21.57
CA LEU A 284 0.07 -2.41 -21.93
C LEU A 284 -0.30 -2.97 -23.30
N SER A 285 0.71 -3.30 -24.12
CA SER A 285 0.48 -4.16 -25.29
C SER A 285 0.13 -5.59 -24.84
N PRO A 286 -0.51 -6.40 -25.70
CA PRO A 286 -0.76 -7.81 -25.41
C PRO A 286 0.51 -8.57 -25.00
N GLU A 287 1.64 -8.30 -25.66
CA GLU A 287 2.93 -8.95 -25.39
C GLU A 287 3.49 -8.57 -24.01
N MET A 288 3.35 -7.30 -23.61
CA MET A 288 3.72 -6.84 -22.27
C MET A 288 2.84 -7.52 -21.21
N ALA A 289 1.52 -7.56 -21.42
CA ALA A 289 0.61 -8.21 -20.49
C ALA A 289 0.94 -9.71 -20.33
N GLU A 290 1.16 -10.42 -21.44
CA GLU A 290 1.52 -11.85 -21.44
C GLU A 290 2.87 -12.10 -20.76
N LYS A 291 3.87 -11.26 -21.02
CA LYS A 291 5.17 -11.35 -20.35
C LYS A 291 5.03 -11.26 -18.84
N LEU A 292 4.28 -10.28 -18.33
CA LEU A 292 4.08 -10.12 -16.90
C LEU A 292 3.24 -11.27 -16.31
N ASP A 293 2.20 -11.72 -17.02
CA ASP A 293 1.40 -12.88 -16.60
C ASP A 293 2.26 -14.13 -16.46
N ARG A 294 3.17 -14.40 -17.42
CA ARG A 294 4.12 -15.52 -17.33
C ARG A 294 5.04 -15.42 -16.11
N ILE A 295 5.63 -14.25 -15.87
CA ILE A 295 6.50 -14.03 -14.72
C ILE A 295 5.73 -14.31 -13.43
N ILE A 296 4.52 -13.76 -13.29
CA ILE A 296 3.70 -13.93 -12.10
C ILE A 296 3.26 -15.39 -11.93
N GLN A 297 2.87 -16.07 -13.00
CA GLN A 297 2.52 -17.50 -12.95
C GLN A 297 3.71 -18.36 -12.51
N GLU A 298 4.91 -18.10 -13.03
CA GLU A 298 6.13 -18.81 -12.65
C GLU A 298 6.46 -18.58 -11.17
N LYS A 299 6.45 -17.31 -10.72
CA LYS A 299 6.84 -16.94 -9.34
C LYS A 299 5.82 -17.37 -8.29
N LEU A 300 4.53 -17.42 -8.63
CA LEU A 300 3.47 -17.80 -7.70
C LEU A 300 3.05 -19.27 -7.84
N HIS A 301 3.70 -20.04 -8.71
CA HIS A 301 3.36 -21.43 -8.94
C HIS A 301 3.39 -22.24 -7.63
N GLY A 302 2.33 -23.00 -7.36
CA GLY A 302 2.23 -23.85 -6.18
C GLY A 302 1.90 -23.13 -4.86
N THR A 303 1.77 -21.81 -4.86
CA THR A 303 1.51 -21.02 -3.63
C THR A 303 0.01 -20.90 -3.28
N GLY A 304 -0.87 -21.23 -4.23
CA GLY A 304 -2.31 -21.05 -4.10
C GLY A 304 -2.79 -19.61 -4.33
N LEU A 305 -1.89 -18.64 -4.45
CA LEU A 305 -2.21 -17.27 -4.80
C LEU A 305 -2.37 -17.11 -6.32
N ALA A 306 -3.46 -16.49 -6.73
CA ALA A 306 -3.71 -16.15 -8.13
C ALA A 306 -4.35 -14.77 -8.26
N PHE A 307 -4.00 -14.06 -9.33
CA PHE A 307 -4.57 -12.79 -9.75
C PHE A 307 -5.54 -13.00 -10.92
N GLY A 308 -6.57 -12.15 -11.00
CA GLY A 308 -7.66 -12.27 -11.97
C GLY A 308 -8.88 -13.03 -11.44
N ARG A 309 -10.02 -12.91 -12.13
CA ARG A 309 -11.26 -13.62 -11.76
C ARG A 309 -11.03 -15.12 -11.86
N ARG A 310 -11.58 -15.88 -10.92
CA ARG A 310 -11.58 -17.36 -10.99
C ARG A 310 -12.18 -17.78 -12.33
N ARG A 311 -11.49 -18.67 -13.05
CA ARG A 311 -11.95 -19.26 -14.33
C ARG A 311 -13.34 -19.93 -14.24
N SER A 312 -13.88 -20.18 -13.06
CA SER A 312 -15.17 -20.83 -12.85
C SER A 312 -16.39 -20.02 -13.31
N GLU A 313 -16.23 -18.76 -13.72
CA GLU A 313 -17.35 -17.91 -14.19
C GLU A 313 -17.30 -17.58 -15.69
N ILE A 314 -16.27 -18.05 -16.43
CA ILE A 314 -16.12 -17.73 -17.85
C ILE A 314 -16.87 -18.75 -18.76
N THR A 315 -17.29 -19.91 -18.23
CA THR A 315 -18.00 -20.93 -19.00
C THR A 315 -19.53 -20.89 -18.90
N ALA A 316 -20.13 -19.83 -18.34
CA ALA A 316 -21.59 -19.69 -18.24
C ALA A 316 -22.21 -18.68 -19.24
N GLY A 317 -21.41 -18.00 -20.06
CA GLY A 317 -21.89 -16.90 -20.92
C GLY A 317 -21.71 -17.09 -22.43
N ALA A 318 -21.30 -18.28 -22.88
CA ALA A 318 -21.05 -18.54 -24.29
C ALA A 318 -21.76 -19.82 -24.76
N LEU A 319 -23.08 -19.84 -24.63
CA LEU A 319 -24.04 -20.71 -25.32
C LEU A 319 -25.44 -20.14 -25.02
N ASP A 320 -25.82 -19.07 -25.74
CA ASP A 320 -27.20 -18.71 -26.12
C ASP A 320 -27.25 -17.24 -26.58
N ALA A 321 -26.99 -17.04 -27.88
CA ALA A 321 -27.58 -16.06 -28.79
C ALA A 321 -26.93 -16.19 -30.17
#